data_AF-A0A7C2TK72-F1
#
_entry.id   AF-A0A7C2TK72-F1
#
_cell.length_a   1.000
_cell.length_b   1.000
_cell.length_c   1.000
_cell.angle_alpha   90.00
_cell.angle_beta   90.00
_cell.angle_gamma   90.00
#
_symmetry.space_group_name_H-M   'P 1'
#
loop_
_entity.id
_entity.type
_entity.pdbx_description
1 polymer ?
#
loop_
_entity_poly.entity_id
_entity_poly.type
_entity_poly.pdbx_seq_one_letter_code
_entity_poly.pdbx_strand_id
1 'polypeptide(L)'
;AFAGADTWATTHTLAQAIKKVGGADLVLCGKQAIDGDTAQVGPGLAERLNIPYVTCIRKVLGSGNGVISVERLMDDGYDTLEVKLPALFTVVKEINEPRLPSLKGKMKAKKLQITPLSAADIDADPDQIGLKGSPTQVVRVFSPQPRGERTIISGPVEEQVEQLVIELAKIL
;
A
#
# COMPACT_ATOMS: atom_id res chain seq x y z
N ALA A 1 4.33 9.72 20.66
CA ALA A 1 3.97 10.75 19.67
C ALA A 1 3.10 10.20 18.54
N PHE A 2 3.47 9.07 17.91
CA PHE A 2 2.81 8.60 16.69
C PHE A 2 1.66 7.59 16.87
N ALA A 3 1.35 7.19 18.11
CA ALA A 3 0.35 6.16 18.37
C ALA A 3 -1.06 6.60 17.95
N GLY A 4 -1.82 5.68 17.36
CA GLY A 4 -3.21 5.92 16.93
C GLY A 4 -3.35 6.83 15.71
N ALA A 5 -2.28 7.05 14.94
CA ALA A 5 -2.32 7.85 13.73
C ALA A 5 -3.15 7.17 12.63
N ASP A 6 -4.04 7.95 12.01
CA ASP A 6 -4.67 7.65 10.73
C ASP A 6 -3.73 7.93 9.54
N THR A 7 -4.26 7.80 8.32
CA THR A 7 -3.49 7.97 7.08
C THR A 7 -2.94 9.40 6.93
N TRP A 8 -3.68 10.42 7.35
CA TRP A 8 -3.23 11.82 7.29
C TRP A 8 -2.06 12.11 8.22
N ALA A 9 -2.14 11.70 9.49
CA ALA A 9 -1.06 11.87 10.46
C ALA A 9 0.16 11.00 10.12
N THR A 10 -0.08 9.81 9.55
CA THR A 10 0.98 8.90 9.09
C THR A 10 1.77 9.50 7.92
N THR A 11 1.08 10.06 6.92
CA THR A 11 1.76 10.68 5.76
C THR A 11 2.60 11.88 6.14
N HIS A 12 2.14 12.73 7.08
CA HIS A 12 2.96 13.82 7.62
C HIS A 12 4.23 13.30 8.29
N THR A 13 4.09 12.30 9.17
CA THR A 13 5.23 11.69 9.87
C THR A 13 6.27 11.14 8.87
N LEU A 14 5.82 10.39 7.85
CA LEU A 14 6.70 9.82 6.83
C LEU A 14 7.34 10.90 5.95
N ALA A 15 6.60 11.94 5.57
CA ALA A 15 7.13 13.03 4.77
C ALA A 15 8.25 13.78 5.48
N GLN A 16 8.07 14.06 6.79
CA GLN A 16 9.11 14.69 7.61
C GLN A 16 10.33 13.79 7.75
N ALA A 17 10.14 12.49 7.96
CA ALA A 17 11.25 11.54 8.02
C ALA A 17 12.04 11.49 6.70
N ILE A 18 11.36 11.46 5.55
CA ILE A 18 12.00 11.46 4.22
C ILE A 18 12.83 12.75 4.02
N LYS A 19 12.26 13.91 4.38
CA LYS A 19 12.99 15.19 4.32
C LYS A 19 14.21 15.16 5.24
N LYS A 20 14.08 14.62 6.46
CA LYS A 20 15.16 14.54 7.45
C LYS A 20 16.33 13.69 6.99
N VAL A 21 16.09 12.58 6.30
CA VAL A 21 17.15 11.69 5.79
C VAL A 21 17.80 12.17 4.49
N GLY A 22 17.42 13.36 3.99
CA GLY A 22 18.03 14.00 2.82
C GLY A 22 17.19 13.93 1.54
N GLY A 23 15.93 13.50 1.62
CA GLY A 23 15.05 13.35 0.46
C GLY A 23 15.25 12.03 -0.28
N ALA A 24 14.56 11.89 -1.42
CA ALA A 24 14.67 10.73 -2.29
C ALA A 24 14.31 11.11 -3.73
N ASP A 25 15.03 10.55 -4.71
CA ASP A 25 14.64 10.65 -6.12
C ASP A 25 13.43 9.77 -6.41
N LEU A 26 13.30 8.62 -5.72
CA LEU A 26 12.18 7.72 -5.87
C LEU A 26 11.72 7.21 -4.51
N VAL A 27 10.44 7.41 -4.20
CA VAL A 27 9.78 6.83 -3.03
C VAL A 27 8.96 5.62 -3.49
N LEU A 28 9.20 4.45 -2.90
CA LEU A 28 8.46 3.24 -3.19
C LEU A 28 7.53 2.87 -2.03
N CYS A 29 6.26 2.67 -2.34
CA CYS A 29 5.24 2.19 -1.42
C CYS A 29 4.59 0.91 -1.97
N GLY A 30 4.00 0.09 -1.10
CA GLY A 30 3.02 -0.91 -1.54
C GLY A 30 1.68 -0.24 -1.89
N LYS A 31 0.84 -0.92 -2.69
CA LYS A 31 -0.53 -0.46 -3.00
C LYS A 31 -1.36 -0.18 -1.74
N GLN A 32 -1.40 -1.15 -0.83
CA GLN A 32 -2.19 -1.08 0.41
C GLN A 32 -1.56 -1.99 1.45
N ALA A 33 -1.75 -1.66 2.73
CA ALA A 33 -1.42 -2.55 3.84
C ALA A 33 -2.67 -3.39 4.19
N ILE A 34 -2.48 -4.68 4.45
CA ILE A 34 -3.58 -5.65 4.60
C ILE A 34 -4.37 -5.52 5.91
N ASP A 35 -3.84 -4.76 6.87
CA ASP A 35 -4.44 -4.53 8.18
C ASP A 35 -5.47 -3.39 8.13
N GLY A 36 -5.14 -2.28 7.44
CA GLY A 36 -6.02 -1.12 7.29
C GLY A 36 -6.75 -1.02 5.94
N ASP A 37 -6.20 -1.61 4.89
CA ASP A 37 -6.76 -1.70 3.53
C ASP A 37 -7.21 -0.37 2.88
N THR A 38 -6.59 0.75 3.30
CA THR A 38 -7.02 2.10 2.89
C THR A 38 -6.49 2.55 1.53
N ALA A 39 -5.34 2.02 1.10
CA ALA A 39 -4.60 2.46 -0.11
C ALA A 39 -4.26 3.97 -0.19
N GLN A 40 -4.32 4.70 0.94
CA GLN A 40 -4.22 6.18 0.95
C GLN A 40 -2.81 6.72 1.24
N VAL A 41 -1.97 5.98 1.95
CA VAL A 41 -0.68 6.50 2.44
C VAL A 41 0.27 6.87 1.29
N GLY A 42 0.34 6.05 0.23
CA GLY A 42 1.18 6.36 -0.94
C GLY A 42 0.82 7.70 -1.60
N PRO A 43 -0.42 7.87 -2.12
CA PRO A 43 -0.86 9.13 -2.70
C PRO A 43 -0.77 10.32 -1.74
N GLY A 44 -1.17 10.14 -0.47
CA GLY A 44 -1.09 11.21 0.53
C GLY A 44 0.35 11.63 0.84
N LEU A 45 1.31 10.70 0.79
CA LEU A 45 2.72 11.01 0.95
C LEU A 45 3.27 11.79 -0.24
N ALA A 46 2.84 11.47 -1.47
CA ALA A 46 3.23 12.21 -2.66
C ALA A 46 2.75 13.67 -2.61
N GLU A 47 1.52 13.89 -2.17
CA GLU A 47 0.95 15.23 -1.95
C GLU A 47 1.78 16.03 -0.92
N ARG A 48 2.12 15.42 0.22
CA ARG A 48 2.94 16.05 1.28
C ARG A 48 4.35 16.42 0.83
N LEU A 49 4.91 15.64 -0.11
CA LEU A 49 6.22 15.87 -0.70
C LEU A 49 6.14 16.80 -1.92
N ASN A 50 4.94 17.07 -2.44
CA ASN A 50 4.69 17.81 -3.68
C ASN A 50 5.49 17.24 -4.87
N ILE A 51 5.39 15.91 -5.07
CA ILE A 51 6.05 15.19 -6.17
C ILE A 51 5.04 14.39 -7.00
N PRO A 52 5.29 14.20 -8.31
CA PRO A 52 4.50 13.30 -9.15
C PRO A 52 4.38 11.90 -8.55
N TYR A 53 3.24 11.24 -8.75
CA TYR A 53 3.06 9.86 -8.34
C TYR A 53 2.29 9.02 -9.35
N VAL A 54 2.57 7.72 -9.34
CA VAL A 54 1.82 6.71 -10.09
C VAL A 54 1.47 5.57 -9.16
N THR A 55 0.18 5.23 -9.11
CA THR A 55 -0.32 4.12 -8.29
C THR A 55 -0.38 2.82 -9.08
N CYS A 56 -0.52 1.71 -8.35
CA CYS A 56 -0.76 0.38 -8.91
C CYS A 56 0.22 -0.07 -10.01
N ILE A 57 1.52 0.22 -9.86
CA ILE A 57 2.52 -0.19 -10.84
C ILE A 57 2.71 -1.71 -10.81
N ARG A 58 2.51 -2.33 -11.97
CA ARG A 58 2.64 -3.77 -12.18
C ARG A 58 3.92 -4.17 -12.91
N LYS A 59 4.64 -3.21 -13.52
CA LYS A 59 5.87 -3.49 -14.26
C LYS A 59 6.71 -2.24 -14.43
N VAL A 60 8.03 -2.39 -14.37
CA VAL A 60 8.99 -1.36 -14.80
C VAL A 60 9.54 -1.78 -16.16
N LEU A 61 9.43 -0.89 -17.15
CA LEU A 61 9.86 -1.15 -18.53
C LEU A 61 11.29 -0.67 -18.79
N GLY A 62 11.70 0.40 -18.12
CA GLY A 62 13.05 0.96 -18.24
C GLY A 62 13.23 2.19 -17.38
N SER A 63 14.49 2.59 -17.20
CA SER A 63 14.87 3.81 -16.47
C SER A 63 16.10 4.43 -17.12
N GLY A 64 16.11 5.75 -17.31
CA GLY A 64 17.23 6.49 -17.87
C GLY A 64 16.96 7.99 -17.92
N ASN A 65 18.01 8.82 -17.90
CA ASN A 65 17.90 10.29 -18.02
C ASN A 65 16.91 10.94 -17.03
N GLY A 66 16.78 10.39 -15.81
CA GLY A 66 15.84 10.90 -14.79
C GLY A 66 14.37 10.57 -15.08
N VAL A 67 14.08 9.65 -15.99
CA VAL A 67 12.74 9.18 -16.33
C VAL A 67 12.64 7.68 -16.08
N ILE A 68 11.48 7.23 -15.60
CA ILE A 68 11.13 5.80 -15.48
C ILE A 68 9.88 5.52 -16.29
N SER A 69 9.95 4.51 -17.16
CA SER A 69 8.82 4.00 -17.94
C SER A 69 8.22 2.81 -17.21
N VAL A 70 6.91 2.82 -16.98
CA VAL A 70 6.19 1.85 -16.14
C VAL A 70 4.85 1.44 -16.75
N GLU A 71 4.33 0.29 -16.33
CA GLU A 71 2.94 -0.11 -16.56
C GLU A 71 2.13 0.05 -15.27
N ARG A 72 1.07 0.86 -15.32
CA ARG A 72 0.07 1.00 -14.25
C ARG A 72 -1.08 0.05 -14.53
N LEU A 73 -1.45 -0.77 -13.54
CA LEU A 73 -2.62 -1.65 -13.61
C LEU A 73 -3.92 -0.82 -13.55
N MET A 74 -4.84 -1.16 -14.45
CA MET A 74 -6.22 -0.66 -14.53
C MET A 74 -7.19 -1.86 -14.49
N ASP A 75 -8.49 -1.61 -14.36
CA ASP A 75 -9.49 -2.68 -14.19
C ASP A 75 -9.57 -3.63 -15.41
N ASP A 76 -9.35 -3.10 -16.61
CA ASP A 76 -9.46 -3.81 -17.89
C ASP A 76 -8.12 -3.97 -18.63
N GLY A 77 -6.99 -3.58 -18.01
CA GLY A 77 -5.69 -3.60 -18.67
C GLY A 77 -4.61 -2.84 -17.93
N TYR A 78 -3.79 -2.10 -18.68
CA TYR A 78 -2.73 -1.29 -18.12
C TYR A 78 -2.38 -0.09 -18.99
N ASP A 79 -1.95 1.00 -18.34
CA ASP A 79 -1.41 2.18 -18.99
C ASP A 79 0.11 2.12 -18.99
N THR A 80 0.74 2.44 -20.12
CA THR A 80 2.18 2.69 -20.20
C THR A 80 2.45 4.17 -19.97
N LEU A 81 3.23 4.49 -18.93
CA LEU A 81 3.49 5.85 -18.49
C LEU A 81 5.01 6.12 -18.41
N GLU A 82 5.41 7.34 -18.73
CA GLU A 82 6.75 7.86 -18.45
C GLU A 82 6.67 8.91 -17.35
N VAL A 83 7.48 8.75 -16.30
CA VAL A 83 7.44 9.63 -15.12
C VAL A 83 8.83 10.18 -14.87
N LYS A 84 8.91 11.51 -14.72
CA LYS A 84 10.13 12.21 -14.34
C LYS A 84 10.36 12.11 -12.84
N LEU A 85 11.62 11.93 -12.45
CA LEU A 85 12.05 11.99 -11.06
C LEU A 85 12.22 13.47 -10.60
N PRO A 86 11.97 13.79 -9.32
CA PRO A 86 11.60 12.86 -8.25
C PRO A 86 10.13 12.39 -8.34
N ALA A 87 9.84 11.15 -7.94
CA ALA A 87 8.48 10.60 -8.00
C ALA A 87 8.18 9.62 -6.85
N LEU A 88 6.89 9.34 -6.62
CA LEU A 88 6.43 8.28 -5.73
C LEU A 88 5.66 7.21 -6.52
N PHE A 89 6.01 5.95 -6.30
CA PHE A 89 5.31 4.81 -6.89
C PHE A 89 4.68 3.93 -5.83
N THR A 90 3.41 3.56 -6.02
CA THR A 90 2.84 2.42 -5.29
C THR A 90 2.84 1.19 -6.19
N VAL A 91 3.35 0.07 -5.70
CA VAL A 91 3.48 -1.16 -6.50
C VAL A 91 2.44 -2.20 -6.09
N VAL A 92 1.98 -2.99 -7.06
CA VAL A 92 1.14 -4.16 -6.82
C VAL A 92 2.01 -5.42 -6.69
N LYS A 93 1.40 -6.53 -6.23
CA LYS A 93 2.11 -7.81 -6.03
C LYS A 93 2.72 -8.35 -7.32
N GLU A 94 2.08 -8.06 -8.46
CA GLU A 94 2.45 -8.53 -9.79
C GLU A 94 3.77 -7.92 -10.30
N ILE A 95 4.31 -6.90 -9.62
CA ILE A 95 5.52 -6.20 -10.08
C ILE A 95 6.75 -7.11 -10.20
N ASN A 96 6.91 -8.04 -9.27
CA ASN A 96 7.98 -9.04 -9.27
C ASN A 96 7.73 -10.14 -8.22
N GLU A 97 8.63 -11.12 -8.20
CA GLU A 97 8.78 -12.05 -7.09
C GLU A 97 9.95 -11.61 -6.20
N PRO A 98 9.71 -11.22 -4.92
CA PRO A 98 10.79 -10.85 -4.01
C PRO A 98 11.77 -12.00 -3.77
N ARG A 99 13.06 -11.73 -3.98
CA ARG A 99 14.12 -12.73 -3.79
C ARG A 99 14.18 -13.25 -2.35
N LEU A 100 14.55 -14.53 -2.19
CA LEU A 100 14.83 -15.09 -0.87
C LEU A 100 16.12 -14.48 -0.25
N PRO A 101 16.14 -14.25 1.08
CA PRO A 101 17.31 -13.73 1.76
C PRO A 101 18.40 -14.82 1.89
N SER A 102 19.64 -14.49 1.51
CA SER A 102 20.80 -15.37 1.73
C SER A 102 21.20 -15.43 3.20
N LEU A 103 21.90 -16.50 3.61
CA LEU A 103 22.41 -16.65 4.98
C LEU A 103 23.30 -15.47 5.39
N LYS A 104 24.22 -15.05 4.51
CA LYS A 104 25.06 -13.86 4.72
C LYS A 104 24.20 -12.60 4.89
N GLY A 105 23.14 -12.45 4.10
CA GLY A 105 22.18 -11.36 4.20
C GLY A 105 21.49 -11.31 5.56
N LYS A 106 21.01 -12.46 6.07
CA LYS A 106 20.40 -12.57 7.41
C LYS A 106 21.39 -12.19 8.52
N MET A 107 22.64 -12.65 8.43
CA MET A 107 23.68 -12.29 9.42
C MET A 107 24.00 -10.78 9.40
N LYS A 108 24.08 -10.17 8.22
CA LYS A 108 24.30 -8.71 8.09
C LYS A 108 23.12 -7.93 8.66
N ALA A 109 21.88 -8.32 8.34
CA ALA A 109 20.67 -7.68 8.84
C ALA A 109 20.59 -7.74 10.37
N LYS A 110 20.92 -8.89 10.99
CA LYS A 110 20.93 -9.05 12.45
C LYS A 110 21.91 -8.10 13.17
N LYS A 111 23.01 -7.72 12.51
CA LYS A 111 24.03 -6.82 13.07
C LYS A 111 23.77 -5.35 12.77
N LEU A 112 22.83 -5.05 11.88
CA LEU A 112 22.53 -3.69 11.48
C LEU A 112 21.95 -2.92 12.67
N GLN A 113 22.60 -1.82 13.03
CA GLN A 113 22.06 -0.88 14.00
C GLN A 113 21.10 0.06 13.26
N ILE A 114 19.81 0.00 13.63
CA ILE A 114 18.79 0.87 13.07
C ILE A 114 18.71 2.09 13.98
N THR A 115 19.01 3.27 13.43
CA THR A 115 18.87 4.53 14.16
C THR A 115 17.39 4.88 14.28
N PRO A 116 16.80 4.87 15.49
CA PRO A 116 15.43 5.32 15.66
C PRO A 116 15.36 6.84 15.48
N LEU A 117 14.31 7.31 14.80
CA LEU A 117 13.99 8.73 14.71
C LEU A 117 12.72 9.00 15.53
N SER A 118 12.82 9.92 16.48
CA SER A 118 11.70 10.45 17.26
C SER A 118 10.97 11.56 16.50
N ALA A 119 9.84 12.02 17.05
CA ALA A 119 9.11 13.17 16.51
C ALA A 119 9.95 14.45 16.50
N ALA A 120 10.83 14.62 17.51
CA ALA A 120 11.74 15.74 17.58
C ALA A 120 12.86 15.62 16.51
N ASP A 121 13.37 14.42 16.27
CA ASP A 121 14.45 14.22 15.29
C ASP A 121 14.02 14.60 13.88
N ILE A 122 12.74 14.42 13.54
CA ILE A 122 12.17 14.74 12.23
C ILE A 122 11.46 16.09 12.20
N ASP A 123 11.54 16.89 13.26
CA ASP A 123 10.88 18.21 13.35
C ASP A 123 9.36 18.14 13.05
N ALA A 124 8.70 17.06 13.51
CA ALA A 124 7.29 16.84 13.24
C ALA A 124 6.39 17.75 14.08
N ASP A 125 5.48 18.45 13.39
CA ASP A 125 4.39 19.20 14.01
C ASP A 125 3.54 18.29 14.94
N PRO A 126 3.50 18.57 16.27
CA PRO A 126 2.72 17.80 17.24
C PRO A 126 1.22 17.75 16.96
N ASP A 127 0.68 18.73 16.22
CA ASP A 127 -0.74 18.80 15.87
C ASP A 127 -1.08 18.03 14.59
N GLN A 128 -0.08 17.43 13.94
CA GLN A 128 -0.24 16.63 12.72
C GLN A 128 0.28 15.19 12.86
N ILE A 129 0.53 14.74 14.10
CA ILE A 129 1.02 13.38 14.39
C ILE A 129 0.17 12.67 15.45
N GLY A 130 0.17 11.34 15.37
CA GLY A 130 -0.58 10.48 16.29
C GLY A 130 -2.09 10.73 16.22
N LEU A 131 -2.81 10.20 17.21
CA LEU A 131 -4.26 10.33 17.30
C LEU A 131 -4.75 11.79 17.33
N LYS A 132 -3.97 12.70 17.94
CA LYS A 132 -4.32 14.13 18.04
C LYS A 132 -4.40 14.79 16.67
N GLY A 133 -3.43 14.50 15.79
CA GLY A 133 -3.37 15.05 14.44
C GLY A 133 -4.19 14.29 13.41
N SER A 134 -4.96 13.29 13.84
CA SER A 134 -5.76 12.44 12.97
C SER A 134 -7.18 13.00 12.79
N PRO A 135 -7.56 13.42 11.56
CA PRO A 135 -8.92 13.82 11.25
C PRO A 135 -9.91 12.66 11.34
N THR A 136 -9.47 11.41 11.15
CA THR A 136 -10.31 10.22 11.30
C THR A 136 -9.97 9.43 12.57
N GLN A 137 -10.99 8.86 13.22
CA GLN A 137 -10.83 8.08 14.45
C GLN A 137 -11.72 6.84 14.41
N VAL A 138 -11.14 5.68 14.72
CA VAL A 138 -11.87 4.41 14.75
C VAL A 138 -12.69 4.34 16.05
N VAL A 139 -14.00 4.52 15.94
CA VAL A 139 -14.92 4.49 17.11
C VAL A 139 -15.24 3.06 17.55
N ARG A 140 -15.36 2.14 16.61
CA ARG A 140 -15.77 0.76 16.88
C ARG A 140 -15.22 -0.19 15.83
N VAL A 141 -14.72 -1.33 16.29
CA VAL A 141 -14.36 -2.49 15.46
C VAL A 141 -15.21 -3.67 15.92
N PHE A 142 -15.80 -4.39 14.97
CA PHE A 142 -16.59 -5.58 15.25
C PHE A 142 -16.37 -6.62 14.15
N SER A 143 -16.51 -7.90 14.48
CA SER A 143 -16.40 -8.97 13.51
C SER A 143 -17.62 -9.00 12.59
N PRO A 144 -17.45 -9.24 11.28
CA PRO A 144 -18.59 -9.43 10.39
C PRO A 144 -19.42 -10.62 10.88
N GLN A 145 -20.74 -10.49 10.80
CA GLN A 145 -21.63 -11.60 11.13
C GLN A 145 -21.37 -12.75 10.15
N PRO A 146 -21.39 -14.02 10.61
CA PRO A 146 -21.31 -15.16 9.71
C PRO A 146 -22.34 -15.01 8.58
N ARG A 147 -21.89 -15.19 7.33
CA ARG A 147 -22.80 -15.26 6.17
C ARG A 147 -23.81 -16.40 6.41
N GLY A 148 -25.05 -16.18 5.98
CA GLY A 148 -26.24 -16.99 6.30
C GLY A 148 -26.24 -18.42 5.77
N GLU A 149 -27.40 -18.89 5.32
CA GLU A 149 -27.62 -20.28 4.91
C GLU A 149 -26.58 -20.74 3.89
N ARG A 150 -26.00 -21.92 4.17
CA ARG A 150 -25.06 -22.59 3.29
C ARG A 150 -25.78 -23.77 2.67
N THR A 151 -25.94 -23.74 1.36
CA THR A 151 -26.55 -24.85 0.62
C THR A 151 -25.46 -25.76 0.09
N ILE A 152 -25.54 -27.05 0.43
CA ILE A 152 -24.72 -28.08 -0.23
C ILE A 152 -25.46 -28.49 -1.49
N ILE A 153 -24.85 -28.25 -2.65
CA ILE A 153 -25.35 -28.68 -3.95
C ILE A 153 -24.97 -30.16 -4.13
N SER A 154 -25.89 -31.01 -4.59
CA SER A 154 -25.69 -32.46 -4.69
C SER A 154 -26.39 -33.04 -5.93
N GLY A 155 -25.97 -34.24 -6.36
CA GLY A 155 -26.47 -34.92 -7.56
C GLY A 155 -25.38 -35.16 -8.62
N PRO A 156 -25.74 -35.65 -9.82
CA PRO A 156 -24.87 -35.64 -11.00
C PRO A 156 -24.36 -34.24 -11.37
N VAL A 157 -23.25 -34.15 -12.10
CA VAL A 157 -22.57 -32.88 -12.41
C VAL A 157 -23.50 -31.87 -13.07
N GLU A 158 -24.33 -32.31 -14.01
CA GLU A 158 -25.26 -31.47 -14.76
C GLU A 158 -26.28 -30.79 -13.83
N GLU A 159 -26.85 -31.54 -12.89
CA GLU A 159 -27.80 -31.02 -11.90
C GLU A 159 -27.12 -30.05 -10.91
N GLN A 160 -25.86 -30.32 -10.55
CA GLN A 160 -25.11 -29.41 -9.69
C GLN A 160 -24.85 -28.06 -10.37
N VAL A 161 -24.56 -28.07 -11.68
CA VAL A 161 -24.37 -26.84 -12.46
C VAL A 161 -25.67 -26.04 -12.53
N GLU A 162 -26.81 -26.68 -12.80
CA GLU A 162 -28.11 -26.01 -12.81
C GLU A 162 -28.45 -25.38 -11.46
N GLN A 163 -28.28 -26.13 -10.36
CA GLN A 163 -28.48 -25.63 -9.00
C GLN A 163 -27.56 -24.43 -8.70
N LEU A 164 -26.29 -24.51 -9.10
CA LEU A 164 -25.34 -23.41 -8.90
C LEU A 164 -25.75 -22.15 -9.66
N VAL A 165 -26.15 -22.27 -10.92
CA VAL A 165 -26.60 -21.13 -11.73
C VAL A 165 -27.82 -20.46 -11.11
N ILE A 166 -28.79 -21.25 -10.63
CA ILE A 166 -29.99 -20.74 -9.94
C ILE A 166 -29.60 -19.96 -8.68
N GLU A 167 -28.69 -20.48 -7.85
CA GLU A 167 -28.26 -19.79 -6.63
C GLU A 167 -27.44 -18.53 -6.92
N LEU A 168 -26.55 -18.56 -7.91
CA LEU A 168 -25.76 -17.38 -8.30
C LEU A 168 -26.63 -16.27 -8.93
N ALA A 169 -27.66 -16.62 -9.69
CA ALA A 169 -28.58 -15.65 -10.28
C ALA A 169 -29.37 -14.84 -9.25
N LYS A 170 -29.43 -15.27 -7.98
CA LYS A 170 -30.10 -14.53 -6.90
C LYS A 170 -29.25 -13.39 -6.33
N ILE A 171 -27.93 -13.43 -6.56
CA ILE A 171 -26.96 -12.50 -5.96
C ILE A 171 -26.21 -11.64 -6.99
N LEU A 172 -26.36 -11.94 -8.28
CA LEU A 172 -25.93 -11.12 -9.41
C LEU A 172 -27.05 -10.16 -9.80
#